data_AF-A0A7C2C137-F1
#
_entry.id   AF-A0A7C2C137-F1
#
_cell.length_a   1.000
_cell.length_b   1.000
_cell.length_c   1.000
_cell.angle_alpha   90.00
_cell.angle_beta   90.00
_cell.angle_gamma   90.00
#
_symmetry.space_group_name_H-M   'P 1'
#
loop_
_entity.id
_entity.type
_entity.pdbx_description
1 polymer ?
#
loop_
_entity_poly.entity_id
_entity_poly.type
_entity_poly.pdbx_seq_one_letter_code
_entity_poly.pdbx_strand_id
1 'polypeptide(L)'
;MRSLGGRLQRLLRALLAREAPDDAFALGFLVGEERELYLSMDPRDRAHGVRVARRLLSRYPEAPDFAVRAALLHDAGKALRPYRPLERVLAGLYAPPVPPYPLREGLFGAFQVRRHHPLYAALRLRDPRVRALVLEHHAPRSLWGRRLHEADREE
;
A
#
# COMPACT_ATOMS: atom_id res chain seq x y z
N MET A 1 9.67 -19.47 12.88
CA MET A 1 8.98 -19.94 11.64
C MET A 1 7.51 -19.52 11.70
N ARG A 2 7.05 -18.57 10.87
CA ARG A 2 5.63 -18.17 10.85
C ARG A 2 4.81 -19.24 10.11
N SER A 3 3.94 -19.96 10.82
CA SER A 3 3.14 -21.05 10.25
C SER A 3 2.23 -20.53 9.12
N LEU A 4 1.98 -21.39 8.12
CA LEU A 4 1.02 -21.11 7.05
C LEU A 4 -0.37 -20.73 7.59
N GLY A 5 -0.77 -21.30 8.74
CA GLY A 5 -2.03 -21.00 9.42
C GLY A 5 -2.16 -19.52 9.83
N GLY A 6 -1.09 -18.92 10.37
CA GLY A 6 -1.11 -17.51 10.75
C GLY A 6 -1.21 -16.55 9.56
N ARG A 7 -0.76 -16.95 8.37
CA ARG A 7 -0.96 -16.16 7.13
C ARG A 7 -2.39 -16.26 6.63
N LEU A 8 -2.97 -17.46 6.65
CA LEU A 8 -4.34 -17.70 6.22
C LEU A 8 -5.37 -16.98 7.12
N GLN A 9 -5.16 -17.01 8.43
CA GLN A 9 -6.05 -16.36 9.39
C GLN A 9 -6.05 -14.83 9.27
N ARG A 10 -4.87 -14.21 8.99
CA ARG A 10 -4.79 -12.78 8.66
C ARG A 10 -5.49 -12.45 7.35
N LEU A 11 -5.32 -13.28 6.32
CA LEU A 11 -6.02 -13.11 5.03
C LEU A 11 -7.54 -13.17 5.22
N LEU A 12 -8.06 -14.11 6.01
CA LEU A 12 -9.49 -14.22 6.30
C LEU A 12 -10.03 -13.03 7.10
N ARG A 13 -9.31 -12.57 8.13
CA ARG A 13 -9.68 -11.34 8.86
C ARG A 13 -9.70 -10.13 7.93
N ALA A 14 -8.68 -9.95 7.10
CA ALA A 14 -8.63 -8.83 6.15
C ALA A 14 -9.72 -8.92 5.07
N LEU A 15 -10.20 -10.12 4.73
CA LEU A 15 -11.32 -10.31 3.81
C LEU A 15 -12.68 -9.97 4.43
N LEU A 16 -12.83 -10.22 5.73
CA LEU A 16 -14.07 -10.06 6.50
C LEU A 16 -14.20 -8.69 7.19
N ALA A 17 -13.08 -8.03 7.52
CA ALA A 17 -13.05 -6.69 8.08
C ALA A 17 -13.47 -5.67 7.02
N ARG A 18 -14.76 -5.34 6.98
CA ARG A 18 -15.32 -4.24 6.20
C ARG A 18 -15.26 -2.96 7.02
N GLU A 19 -14.06 -2.54 7.41
CA GLU A 19 -13.88 -1.21 8.00
C GLU A 19 -13.94 -0.18 6.87
N ALA A 20 -14.80 0.83 7.01
CA ALA A 20 -14.85 1.94 6.07
C ALA A 20 -13.60 2.82 6.26
N PRO A 21 -12.95 3.27 5.18
CA PRO A 21 -11.82 4.19 5.31
C PRO A 21 -12.29 5.52 5.91
N ASP A 22 -11.48 6.09 6.82
CA ASP A 22 -11.63 7.49 7.23
C ASP A 22 -11.01 8.39 6.14
N ASP A 23 -11.76 8.55 5.05
CA ASP A 23 -11.34 9.36 3.90
C ASP A 23 -11.14 10.83 4.29
N ALA A 24 -11.90 11.34 5.26
CA ALA A 24 -11.77 12.74 5.72
C ALA A 24 -10.39 12.99 6.34
N PHE A 25 -9.91 12.06 7.18
CA PHE A 25 -8.55 12.11 7.70
C PHE A 25 -7.51 12.13 6.57
N ALA A 26 -7.61 11.20 5.61
CA ALA A 26 -6.63 11.12 4.53
C ALA A 26 -6.63 12.36 3.63
N LEU A 27 -7.82 12.83 3.22
CA LEU A 27 -7.97 13.99 2.33
C LEU A 27 -7.52 15.32 2.97
N GLY A 28 -7.42 15.36 4.31
CA GLY A 28 -6.81 16.46 5.04
C GLY A 28 -5.30 16.64 4.79
N PHE A 29 -4.58 15.56 4.45
CA PHE A 29 -3.14 15.59 4.13
C PHE A 29 -2.86 15.63 2.63
N LEU A 30 -3.68 14.94 1.83
CA LEU A 30 -3.43 14.76 0.40
C LEU A 30 -3.77 16.03 -0.39
N VAL A 31 -3.00 16.31 -1.44
CA VAL A 31 -3.17 17.51 -2.28
C VAL A 31 -3.23 17.16 -3.77
N GLY A 32 -4.04 17.90 -4.53
CA GLY A 32 -4.15 17.74 -5.99
C GLY A 32 -4.38 16.28 -6.43
N GLU A 33 -3.55 15.79 -7.34
CA GLU A 33 -3.63 14.44 -7.93
C GLU A 33 -3.50 13.30 -6.91
N GLU A 34 -2.91 13.55 -5.74
CA GLU A 34 -2.82 12.54 -4.69
C GLU A 34 -4.18 12.17 -4.12
N ARG A 35 -5.12 13.12 -4.08
CA ARG A 35 -6.51 12.86 -3.67
C ARG A 35 -7.19 11.93 -4.66
N GLU A 36 -7.05 12.21 -5.95
CA GLU A 36 -7.62 11.38 -7.02
C GLU A 36 -7.01 9.98 -7.02
N LEU A 37 -5.69 9.90 -6.85
CA LEU A 37 -4.98 8.64 -6.73
C LEU A 37 -5.48 7.82 -5.53
N TYR A 38 -5.58 8.45 -4.36
CA TYR A 38 -6.10 7.82 -3.16
C TYR A 38 -7.54 7.31 -3.36
N LEU A 39 -8.44 8.15 -3.88
CA LEU A 39 -9.83 7.77 -4.12
C LEU A 39 -10.00 6.65 -5.16
N SER A 40 -9.01 6.45 -6.04
CA SER A 40 -9.00 5.32 -6.98
C SER A 40 -8.61 3.97 -6.34
N MET A 41 -8.10 3.98 -5.10
CA MET A 41 -7.70 2.76 -4.38
C MET A 41 -8.91 1.96 -3.89
N ASP A 42 -8.72 0.65 -3.75
CA ASP A 42 -9.70 -0.21 -3.09
C ASP A 42 -9.98 0.33 -1.67
N PRO A 43 -11.25 0.40 -1.21
CA PRO A 43 -11.58 0.90 0.13
C PRO A 43 -10.78 0.22 1.27
N ARG A 44 -10.39 -1.04 1.10
CA ARG A 44 -9.55 -1.77 2.08
C ARG A 44 -8.12 -1.25 2.11
N ASP A 45 -7.57 -0.94 0.95
CA ASP A 45 -6.23 -0.38 0.83
C ASP A 45 -6.22 1.07 1.36
N ARG A 46 -7.30 1.82 1.16
CA ARG A 46 -7.50 3.14 1.79
C ARG A 46 -7.57 3.06 3.31
N ALA A 47 -8.38 2.13 3.85
CA ALA A 47 -8.50 1.93 5.29
C ALA A 47 -7.17 1.50 5.91
N HIS A 48 -6.44 0.62 5.23
CA HIS A 48 -5.10 0.22 5.60
C HIS A 48 -4.13 1.43 5.63
N GLY A 49 -4.08 2.23 4.55
CA GLY A 49 -3.25 3.43 4.50
C GLY A 49 -3.54 4.41 5.65
N VAL A 50 -4.81 4.59 6.02
CA VAL A 50 -5.22 5.40 7.18
C VAL A 50 -4.67 4.84 8.49
N ARG A 51 -4.77 3.52 8.72
CA ARG A 51 -4.22 2.88 9.92
C ARG A 51 -2.71 3.07 10.01
N VAL A 52 -1.99 2.86 8.89
CA VAL A 52 -0.54 3.06 8.83
C VAL A 52 -0.17 4.51 9.13
N ALA A 53 -0.87 5.48 8.53
CA ALA A 53 -0.63 6.90 8.77
C ALA A 53 -0.89 7.31 10.24
N ARG A 54 -2.00 6.83 10.83
CA ARG A 54 -2.31 7.08 12.25
C ARG A 54 -1.26 6.46 13.19
N ARG A 55 -0.82 5.23 12.90
CA ARG A 55 0.23 4.57 13.68
C ARG A 55 1.57 5.30 13.56
N LEU A 56 1.91 5.75 12.35
CA LEU A 56 3.11 6.55 12.10
C LEU A 56 3.09 7.84 12.94
N LEU A 57 1.98 8.59 12.91
CA LEU A 57 1.82 9.82 13.70
C LEU A 57 1.78 9.58 15.21
N SER A 58 1.17 8.48 15.66
CA SER A 58 1.13 8.14 17.08
C SER A 58 2.52 7.83 17.63
N ARG A 59 3.40 7.24 16.83
CA ARG A 59 4.75 6.86 17.24
C ARG A 59 5.79 7.93 16.98
N TYR A 60 5.59 8.72 15.93
CA TYR A 60 6.44 9.81 15.50
C TYR A 60 5.59 11.05 15.25
N PRO A 61 5.17 11.77 16.31
CA PRO A 61 4.38 12.99 16.16
C PRO A 61 5.07 14.07 15.32
N GLU A 62 6.39 13.99 15.18
CA GLU A 62 7.22 14.85 14.35
C GLU A 62 7.26 14.45 12.86
N ALA A 63 6.47 13.45 12.45
CA ALA A 63 6.46 12.98 11.08
C ALA A 63 6.17 14.12 10.09
N PRO A 64 7.05 14.35 9.11
CA PRO A 64 6.82 15.37 8.12
C PRO A 64 5.65 14.99 7.22
N ASP A 65 4.97 15.99 6.68
CA ASP A 65 3.80 15.83 5.82
C ASP A 65 3.99 14.78 4.70
N PHE A 66 5.14 14.81 4.01
CA PHE A 66 5.43 13.87 2.93
C PHE A 66 5.50 12.40 3.38
N ALA A 67 5.84 12.14 4.66
CA ALA A 67 5.87 10.78 5.20
C ALA A 67 4.46 10.26 5.50
N VAL A 68 3.58 11.14 6.00
CA VAL A 68 2.16 10.82 6.23
C VAL A 68 1.46 10.58 4.89
N ARG A 69 1.68 11.46 3.91
CA ARG A 69 1.15 11.28 2.54
C ARG A 69 1.65 10.00 1.89
N ALA A 70 2.93 9.67 2.06
CA ALA A 70 3.47 8.40 1.58
C ALA A 70 2.82 7.18 2.25
N ALA A 71 2.55 7.24 3.57
CA ALA A 71 1.84 6.16 4.26
C ALA A 71 0.43 5.93 3.70
N LEU A 72 -0.31 7.00 3.39
CA LEU A 72 -1.64 6.93 2.78
C LEU A 72 -1.64 6.36 1.35
N LEU A 73 -0.54 6.52 0.61
CA LEU A 73 -0.45 6.25 -0.83
C LEU A 73 0.47 5.08 -1.20
N HIS A 74 1.19 4.46 -0.26
CA HIS A 74 2.21 3.46 -0.57
C HIS A 74 1.67 2.27 -1.40
N ASP A 75 0.40 1.95 -1.18
CA ASP A 75 -0.32 0.89 -1.86
C ASP A 75 -1.09 1.33 -3.12
N ALA A 76 -1.03 2.60 -3.51
CA ALA A 76 -1.85 3.16 -4.58
C ALA A 76 -1.61 2.51 -5.96
N GLY A 77 -0.45 1.90 -6.16
CA GLY A 77 -0.13 1.15 -7.37
C GLY A 77 -0.99 -0.11 -7.54
N LYS A 78 -1.65 -0.58 -6.47
CA LYS A 78 -2.64 -1.66 -6.54
C LYS A 78 -3.90 -1.26 -7.30
N ALA A 79 -4.20 0.04 -7.40
CA ALA A 79 -5.34 0.56 -8.17
C ALA A 79 -5.18 0.36 -9.68
N LEU A 80 -3.98 0.05 -10.18
CA LEU A 80 -3.72 -0.17 -11.61
C LEU A 80 -4.54 -1.34 -12.19
N ARG A 81 -4.90 -2.32 -11.36
CA ARG A 81 -5.74 -3.43 -11.76
C ARG A 81 -6.67 -3.84 -10.61
N PRO A 82 -7.99 -3.97 -10.84
CA PRO A 82 -8.89 -4.51 -9.83
C PRO A 82 -8.41 -5.88 -9.37
N TYR A 83 -8.14 -6.04 -8.07
CA TYR A 83 -7.80 -7.33 -7.49
C TYR A 83 -9.05 -8.17 -7.38
N ARG A 84 -9.14 -9.29 -8.12
CA ARG A 84 -10.14 -10.31 -7.79
C ARG A 84 -9.74 -10.94 -6.45
N PRO A 85 -10.68 -11.21 -5.51
CA PRO A 85 -10.35 -11.74 -4.19
C PRO A 85 -9.45 -12.99 -4.22
N LEU A 86 -9.72 -13.93 -5.14
CA LEU A 86 -8.93 -15.15 -5.30
C LEU A 86 -7.49 -14.86 -5.77
N GLU A 87 -7.31 -13.90 -6.68
CA GLU A 87 -5.99 -13.49 -7.15
C GLU A 87 -5.19 -12.83 -6.02
N ARG A 88 -5.87 -12.08 -5.14
CA ARG A 88 -5.25 -11.45 -3.95
C ARG A 88 -4.74 -12.50 -2.97
N VAL A 89 -5.51 -13.57 -2.75
CA VAL A 89 -5.09 -14.71 -1.92
C VAL A 89 -3.88 -15.41 -2.53
N LEU A 90 -3.94 -15.78 -3.81
CA LEU A 90 -2.87 -16.51 -4.49
C LEU A 90 -1.58 -15.69 -4.60
N ALA A 91 -1.68 -14.41 -4.98
CA ALA A 91 -0.53 -13.49 -5.01
C ALA A 91 0.04 -13.20 -3.61
N GLY A 92 -0.76 -13.36 -2.55
CA GLY A 92 -0.30 -13.31 -1.16
C GLY A 92 0.51 -14.53 -0.73
N LEU A 93 0.31 -15.70 -1.37
CA LEU A 93 1.03 -16.94 -1.05
C LEU A 93 2.37 -17.02 -1.78
N TYR A 94 2.42 -16.61 -3.03
CA TYR A 94 3.60 -16.67 -3.88
C TYR A 94 3.56 -15.58 -4.96
N ALA A 95 4.71 -14.97 -5.27
CA ALA A 95 4.85 -14.01 -6.35
C ALA A 95 6.12 -14.33 -7.16
N PRO A 96 6.02 -15.02 -8.30
CA PRO A 96 7.17 -15.36 -9.14
C PRO A 96 7.88 -14.08 -9.65
N PRO A 97 9.14 -14.18 -10.11
CA PRO A 97 9.77 -13.10 -10.85
C PRO A 97 8.97 -12.85 -12.15
N VAL A 98 8.42 -11.64 -12.26
CA VAL A 98 7.68 -11.16 -13.44
C VAL A 98 8.16 -9.76 -13.79
N PRO A 99 8.32 -9.40 -15.07
CA PRO A 99 8.68 -8.04 -15.47
C PRO A 99 7.52 -7.07 -15.15
N PRO A 100 7.78 -5.77 -14.91
CA PRO A 100 6.72 -4.79 -14.63
C PRO A 100 5.84 -4.51 -15.87
N TYR A 101 6.40 -4.63 -17.07
CA TYR A 101 5.69 -4.34 -18.33
C TYR A 101 5.98 -5.41 -19.39
N PRO A 102 5.08 -5.60 -20.39
CA PRO A 102 3.72 -5.04 -20.46
C PRO A 102 2.82 -5.59 -19.34
N LEU A 103 1.77 -4.86 -18.98
CA LEU A 103 0.79 -5.32 -18.00
C LEU A 103 0.03 -6.53 -18.55
N ARG A 104 -0.07 -7.58 -17.73
CA ARG A 104 -0.77 -8.81 -18.07
C ARG A 104 -2.10 -8.90 -17.33
N GLU A 105 -3.00 -9.71 -17.86
CA GLU A 105 -4.24 -10.07 -17.20
C GLU A 105 -4.07 -11.30 -16.29
N GLY A 106 -5.16 -11.69 -15.62
CA GLY A 106 -5.22 -12.85 -14.72
C GLY A 106 -4.17 -12.87 -13.61
N LEU A 107 -3.72 -14.09 -13.26
CA LEU A 107 -2.78 -14.31 -12.15
C LEU A 107 -1.42 -13.65 -12.36
N PHE A 108 -0.90 -13.62 -13.60
CA PHE A 108 0.36 -12.95 -13.89
C PHE A 108 0.26 -11.43 -13.65
N GLY A 109 -0.87 -10.82 -14.03
CA GLY A 109 -1.16 -9.43 -13.68
C GLY A 109 -1.21 -9.19 -12.17
N ALA A 110 -1.85 -10.09 -11.43
CA ALA A 110 -1.89 -10.01 -9.97
C ALA A 110 -0.50 -10.12 -9.31
N PHE A 111 0.38 -10.99 -9.84
CA PHE A 111 1.78 -11.07 -9.41
C PHE A 111 2.57 -9.81 -9.75
N GLN A 112 2.35 -9.23 -10.94
CA GLN A 112 2.98 -7.97 -11.33
C GLN A 112 2.62 -6.85 -10.36
N VAL A 113 1.33 -6.65 -10.08
CA VAL A 113 0.88 -5.63 -9.13
C VAL A 113 1.42 -5.90 -7.73
N ARG A 114 1.40 -7.16 -7.26
CA ARG A 114 1.90 -7.51 -5.93
C ARG A 114 3.37 -7.12 -5.75
N ARG A 115 4.17 -7.29 -6.80
CA ARG A 115 5.62 -7.06 -6.80
C ARG A 115 5.99 -5.60 -7.09
N HIS A 116 5.25 -4.95 -7.99
CA HIS A 116 5.63 -3.68 -8.61
C HIS A 116 4.67 -2.53 -8.28
N HIS A 117 3.67 -2.71 -7.41
CA HIS A 117 2.86 -1.57 -6.97
C HIS A 117 3.64 -0.39 -6.37
N PRO A 118 4.83 -0.55 -5.71
CA PRO A 118 5.62 0.62 -5.33
C PRO A 118 6.02 1.46 -6.55
N LEU A 119 6.44 0.80 -7.63
CA LEU A 119 6.79 1.45 -8.90
C LEU A 119 5.56 2.08 -9.56
N TYR A 120 4.45 1.35 -9.64
CA TYR A 120 3.22 1.84 -10.28
C TYR A 120 2.63 3.06 -9.55
N ALA A 121 2.70 3.09 -8.22
CA ALA A 121 2.33 4.26 -7.43
C ALA A 121 3.29 5.44 -7.71
N ALA A 122 4.61 5.19 -7.63
CA ALA A 122 5.63 6.21 -7.82
C ALA A 122 5.56 6.92 -9.18
N LEU A 123 5.18 6.19 -10.24
CA LEU A 123 5.01 6.77 -11.59
C LEU A 123 3.84 7.76 -11.69
N ARG A 124 2.91 7.74 -10.73
CA ARG A 124 1.74 8.63 -10.67
C ARG A 124 1.90 9.77 -9.66
N LEU A 125 3.04 9.85 -8.96
CA LEU A 125 3.28 10.83 -7.90
C LEU A 125 4.23 11.93 -8.37
N ARG A 126 3.82 13.18 -8.20
CA ARG A 126 4.62 14.37 -8.56
C ARG A 126 5.60 14.80 -7.47
N ASP A 127 5.22 14.75 -6.19
CA ASP A 127 6.12 15.13 -5.09
C ASP A 127 7.28 14.11 -5.00
N PRO A 128 8.54 14.53 -5.22
CA PRO A 128 9.67 13.62 -5.26
C PRO A 128 9.95 12.94 -3.92
N ARG A 129 9.58 13.55 -2.78
CA ARG A 129 9.78 12.99 -1.45
C ARG A 129 8.76 11.90 -1.15
N VAL A 130 7.49 12.14 -1.48
CA VAL A 130 6.42 11.13 -1.37
C VAL A 130 6.75 9.96 -2.30
N ARG A 131 7.10 10.25 -3.56
CA ARG A 131 7.50 9.26 -4.56
C ARG A 131 8.66 8.38 -4.09
N ALA A 132 9.69 8.97 -3.49
CA ALA A 132 10.85 8.22 -3.00
C ALA A 132 10.46 7.25 -1.88
N LEU A 133 9.67 7.69 -0.90
CA LEU A 133 9.20 6.84 0.20
C LEU A 133 8.29 5.70 -0.29
N VAL A 134 7.35 6.02 -1.18
CA VAL A 134 6.46 5.02 -1.79
C VAL A 134 7.27 4.01 -2.60
N LEU A 135 8.32 4.42 -3.31
CA LEU A 135 9.14 3.48 -4.09
C LEU A 135 9.92 2.51 -3.19
N GLU A 136 10.42 2.97 -2.05
CA GLU A 136 11.25 2.17 -1.15
C GLU A 136 10.48 1.41 -0.06
N HIS A 137 9.14 1.51 0.03
CA HIS A 137 8.40 0.98 1.18
C HIS A 137 8.53 -0.56 1.37
N HIS A 138 8.81 -1.32 0.30
CA HIS A 138 9.14 -2.74 0.39
C HIS A 138 10.58 -3.02 0.86
N ALA A 139 11.51 -2.09 0.63
CA ALA A 139 12.95 -2.22 0.89
C ALA A 139 13.52 -0.87 1.40
N PRO A 140 13.15 -0.47 2.62
CA PRO A 140 13.35 0.89 3.11
C PRO A 140 14.82 1.26 3.28
N ARG A 141 15.23 2.43 2.79
CA ARG A 141 16.61 2.94 2.91
C ARG A 141 16.70 4.23 3.71
N SER A 142 15.73 5.13 3.58
CA SER A 142 15.69 6.36 4.37
C SER A 142 15.18 6.13 5.79
N LEU A 143 15.37 7.12 6.67
CA LEU A 143 14.80 7.10 8.03
C LEU A 143 13.28 6.93 7.98
N TRP A 144 12.59 7.75 7.19
CA TRP A 144 11.14 7.74 7.09
C TRP A 144 10.61 6.51 6.34
N GLY A 145 11.37 5.97 5.38
CA GLY A 145 11.05 4.69 4.75
C GLY A 145 11.05 3.54 5.77
N ARG A 146 12.05 3.49 6.67
CA ARG A 146 12.10 2.47 7.72
C ARG A 146 10.94 2.60 8.70
N ARG A 147 10.62 3.81 9.13
CA ARG A 147 9.50 4.09 10.05
C ARG A 147 8.15 3.75 9.41
N LEU A 148 7.95 4.07 8.13
CA LEU A 148 6.76 3.69 7.37
C LEU A 148 6.66 2.16 7.25
N HIS A 149 7.75 1.48 6.89
CA HIS A 149 7.78 0.01 6.79
C HIS A 149 7.47 -0.67 8.13
N GLU A 150 7.94 -0.11 9.23
CA GLU A 150 7.62 -0.60 10.57
C GLU A 150 6.12 -0.42 10.87
N ALA A 151 5.57 0.77 10.62
CA ALA A 151 4.14 1.05 10.81
C ALA A 151 3.24 0.16 9.94
N ASP A 152 3.65 -0.18 8.72
CA ASP A 152 2.92 -1.07 7.81
C ASP A 152 2.85 -2.52 8.34
N ARG A 153 3.94 -3.04 8.91
CA ARG A 153 4.06 -4.46 9.28
C ARG A 153 3.38 -4.88 10.58
N GLU A 154 2.89 -3.93 11.37
CA GLU A 154 2.25 -4.16 12.66
C GLU A 154 0.73 -4.48 12.55
N GLU A 155 0.25 -4.92 11.38
CA GLU A 155 -1.12 -5.47 11.16
C GLU A 155 -1.15 -7.02 11.19
#